data_AF-A0A8T5DIU3-F1
#
_entry.id   AF-A0A8T5DIU3-F1
#
_cell.length_a   1.000
_cell.length_b   1.000
_cell.length_c   1.000
_cell.angle_alpha   90.00
_cell.angle_beta   90.00
_cell.angle_gamma   90.00
#
_symmetry.space_group_name_H-M   'P 1'
#
loop_
_entity.id
_entity.type
_entity.pdbx_description
1 polymer ?
#
loop_
_entity_poly.entity_id
_entity_poly.type
_entity_poly.pdbx_seq_one_letter_code
_entity_poly.pdbx_strand_id
1 'polypeptide(L)'
;MTIKEDFENNEWLKDYADTKNDVINDIGFLTSYIKDLQSDYKLTVGYDWRNEIREAIKILKNCIRRLKKSHINIATINNWSVTSGSNSPYTAPELIGIRVCGNVKNHTIFKDGHNIKTSKVENVYYREIYTFSGSIYRLGKIDPVYRKWLKENRPNWNWRQPITLM
;
A
#
# COMPACT_ATOMS: atom_id res chain seq x y z
N MET A 1 -13.71 29.88 2.64
CA MET A 1 -12.74 28.78 2.65
C MET A 1 -12.58 28.32 1.21
N THR A 2 -11.47 28.67 0.59
CA THR A 2 -11.21 28.40 -0.83
C THR A 2 -10.82 26.94 -1.06
N ILE A 3 -11.14 26.36 -2.22
CA ILE A 3 -10.72 24.99 -2.63
C ILE A 3 -9.20 24.77 -2.41
N LYS A 4 -8.41 25.83 -2.48
CA LYS A 4 -6.96 25.84 -2.20
C LYS A 4 -6.63 25.55 -0.73
N GLU A 5 -7.38 26.13 0.21
CA GLU A 5 -7.19 25.92 1.66
C GLU A 5 -7.62 24.51 2.10
N ASP A 6 -8.64 23.94 1.45
CA ASP A 6 -9.06 22.55 1.68
C ASP A 6 -8.06 21.53 1.15
N PHE A 7 -7.31 21.88 0.09
CA PHE A 7 -6.24 21.05 -0.49
C PHE A 7 -4.96 21.10 0.35
N GLU A 8 -4.60 22.28 0.86
CA GLU A 8 -3.40 22.48 1.68
C GLU A 8 -3.54 21.89 3.10
N ASN A 9 -4.76 21.72 3.61
CA ASN A 9 -5.01 21.17 4.94
C ASN A 9 -5.43 19.69 4.97
N ASN A 10 -5.70 19.06 3.82
CA ASN A 10 -6.06 17.63 3.75
C ASN A 10 -4.84 16.74 3.51
N GLU A 11 -4.35 16.12 4.59
CA GLU A 11 -3.22 15.19 4.59
C GLU A 11 -3.43 13.99 3.64
N TRP A 12 -4.68 13.54 3.42
CA TRP A 12 -4.97 12.45 2.46
C TRP A 12 -4.87 12.87 0.98
N LEU A 13 -5.13 14.14 0.66
CA LEU A 13 -4.96 14.67 -0.70
C LEU A 13 -3.47 14.83 -1.01
N LYS A 14 -2.65 15.12 0.00
CA LYS A 14 -1.18 15.12 -0.09
C LYS A 14 -0.64 13.70 -0.28
N ASP A 15 -1.12 12.71 0.48
CA ASP A 15 -0.76 11.30 0.28
C ASP A 15 -1.18 10.78 -1.11
N TYR A 16 -2.35 11.19 -1.62
CA TYR A 16 -2.78 10.86 -2.98
C TYR A 16 -1.90 11.54 -4.04
N ALA A 17 -1.46 12.77 -3.79
CA ALA A 17 -0.52 13.49 -4.65
C ALA A 17 0.88 12.85 -4.62
N ASP A 18 1.37 12.41 -3.47
CA ASP A 18 2.68 11.76 -3.30
C ASP A 18 2.69 10.37 -3.95
N THR A 19 1.65 9.55 -3.74
CA THR A 19 1.52 8.25 -4.44
C THR A 19 1.41 8.45 -5.95
N LYS A 20 0.72 9.52 -6.39
CA LYS A 20 0.65 9.89 -7.80
C LYS A 20 2.01 10.36 -8.33
N ASN A 21 2.79 11.08 -7.52
CA ASN A 21 4.13 11.54 -7.86
C ASN A 21 5.13 10.38 -7.94
N ASP A 22 5.06 9.39 -7.05
CA ASP A 22 5.89 8.18 -7.12
C ASP A 22 5.60 7.37 -8.39
N VAL A 23 4.31 7.20 -8.74
CA VAL A 23 3.92 6.56 -10.00
C VAL A 23 4.40 7.39 -11.21
N ILE A 24 4.35 8.72 -11.13
CA ILE A 24 4.87 9.62 -12.19
C ILE A 24 6.40 9.51 -12.29
N ASN A 25 7.10 9.39 -11.17
CA ASN A 25 8.55 9.23 -11.10
C ASN A 25 8.98 7.88 -11.66
N ASP A 26 8.28 6.80 -11.33
CA ASP A 26 8.51 5.46 -11.90
C ASP A 26 8.26 5.45 -13.41
N ILE A 27 7.21 6.13 -13.87
CA ILE A 27 6.96 6.34 -15.30
C ILE A 27 8.09 7.17 -15.93
N GLY A 28 8.56 8.21 -15.25
CA GLY A 28 9.67 9.05 -15.69
C GLY A 28 10.96 8.25 -15.85
N PHE A 29 11.29 7.41 -14.87
CA PHE A 29 12.43 6.50 -14.88
C PHE A 29 12.33 5.50 -16.04
N LEU A 30 11.20 4.83 -16.20
CA LEU A 30 10.96 3.91 -17.32
C LEU A 30 11.06 4.63 -18.68
N THR A 31 10.61 5.89 -18.75
CA THR A 31 10.69 6.69 -19.98
C THR A 31 12.13 7.11 -20.29
N SER A 32 12.94 7.43 -19.27
CA SER A 32 14.38 7.70 -19.43
C SER A 32 15.12 6.45 -19.87
N TYR A 33 14.89 5.32 -19.20
CA TYR A 33 15.49 4.03 -19.54
C TYR A 33 15.16 3.60 -20.97
N ILE A 34 13.91 3.81 -21.42
CA ILE A 34 13.53 3.60 -22.82
C ILE A 34 14.31 4.53 -23.75
N LYS A 35 14.48 5.81 -23.42
CA LYS A 35 15.27 6.74 -24.26
C LYS A 35 16.74 6.35 -24.36
N ASP A 36 17.33 5.89 -23.26
CA ASP A 36 18.73 5.44 -23.22
C ASP A 36 18.89 4.19 -24.08
N LEU A 37 17.99 3.21 -23.96
CA LEU A 37 17.92 2.04 -24.85
C LEU A 37 17.78 2.44 -26.34
N GLN A 38 17.00 3.48 -26.65
CA GLN A 38 16.85 3.99 -28.02
C GLN A 38 18.11 4.69 -28.55
N SER A 39 18.92 5.28 -27.67
CA SER A 39 20.19 5.93 -28.01
C SER A 39 21.27 4.89 -28.31
N ASP A 40 21.40 3.88 -27.45
CA ASP A 40 22.40 2.83 -27.59
C ASP A 40 22.12 1.93 -28.81
N TYR A 41 20.86 1.67 -29.13
CA TYR A 41 20.47 0.83 -30.28
C TYR A 41 20.40 1.57 -31.62
N LYS A 42 20.48 2.90 -31.66
CA LYS A 42 20.58 3.67 -32.92
C LYS A 42 21.85 3.34 -33.72
N LEU A 43 22.85 2.71 -33.08
CA LEU A 43 24.14 2.34 -33.68
C LEU A 43 24.12 0.96 -34.35
N THR A 44 23.07 0.16 -34.17
CA THR A 44 23.05 -1.25 -34.56
C THR A 44 21.75 -1.66 -35.26
N VAL A 45 21.79 -1.67 -36.60
CA VAL A 45 20.99 -2.50 -37.52
C VAL A 45 19.56 -2.03 -37.87
N GLY A 46 19.21 -2.13 -39.17
CA GLY A 46 17.96 -1.69 -39.82
C GLY A 46 16.70 -2.54 -39.51
N TYR A 47 16.44 -2.84 -38.23
CA TYR A 47 15.23 -3.51 -37.77
C TYR A 47 14.30 -2.50 -37.07
N ASP A 48 13.03 -2.40 -37.49
CA ASP A 48 12.07 -1.41 -36.96
C ASP A 48 11.44 -1.85 -35.62
N TRP A 49 12.25 -1.78 -34.55
CA TRP A 49 11.88 -2.09 -33.17
C TRP A 49 10.77 -1.19 -32.60
N ARG A 50 10.39 -0.10 -33.29
CA ARG A 50 9.34 0.83 -32.82
C ARG A 50 8.00 0.13 -32.68
N ASN A 51 7.73 -0.87 -33.51
CA ASN A 51 6.48 -1.63 -33.43
C ASN A 51 6.45 -2.56 -32.22
N GLU A 52 7.57 -3.20 -31.88
CA GLU A 52 7.67 -4.06 -30.69
C GLU A 52 7.54 -3.26 -29.41
N ILE A 53 8.21 -2.10 -29.31
CA ILE A 53 8.07 -1.21 -28.14
C ILE A 53 6.64 -0.68 -28.01
N ARG A 54 5.98 -0.32 -29.13
CA ARG A 54 4.57 0.09 -29.10
C ARG A 54 3.65 -1.02 -28.60
N GLU A 55 3.85 -2.25 -29.06
CA GLU A 55 3.05 -3.40 -28.59
C GLU A 55 3.35 -3.73 -27.12
N ALA A 56 4.61 -3.67 -26.67
CA ALA A 56 4.97 -3.84 -25.26
C ALA A 56 4.30 -2.79 -24.35
N ILE A 57 4.34 -1.51 -24.73
CA ILE A 57 3.66 -0.43 -24.01
C ILE A 57 2.14 -0.66 -23.97
N LYS A 58 1.55 -1.12 -25.07
CA LYS A 58 0.10 -1.42 -25.15
C LYS A 58 -0.29 -2.59 -24.25
N ILE A 59 0.52 -3.64 -24.20
CA ILE A 59 0.34 -4.77 -23.27
C ILE A 59 0.41 -4.27 -21.82
N LEU A 60 1.44 -3.52 -21.46
CA LEU A 60 1.60 -2.92 -20.13
C LEU A 60 0.41 -2.04 -19.73
N LYS A 61 -0.03 -1.13 -20.61
CA LYS A 61 -1.22 -0.30 -20.37
C LYS A 61 -2.47 -1.14 -20.17
N ASN A 62 -2.64 -2.22 -20.92
CA ASN A 62 -3.76 -3.14 -20.75
C ASN A 62 -3.69 -3.92 -19.43
N CYS A 63 -2.50 -4.37 -19.01
CA CYS A 63 -2.28 -4.99 -17.72
C CYS A 63 -2.62 -4.03 -16.57
N ILE A 64 -2.13 -2.79 -16.62
CA ILE A 64 -2.46 -1.73 -15.65
C ILE A 64 -3.96 -1.45 -15.65
N ARG A 65 -4.60 -1.37 -16.81
CA ARG A 65 -6.06 -1.17 -16.92
C ARG A 65 -6.84 -2.33 -16.32
N ARG A 66 -6.41 -3.58 -16.57
CA ARG A 66 -7.01 -4.78 -15.98
C ARG A 66 -6.83 -4.80 -14.47
N LEU A 67 -5.65 -4.47 -13.97
CA LEU A 67 -5.35 -4.33 -12.54
C LEU A 67 -6.18 -3.23 -11.86
N LYS A 68 -6.41 -2.10 -12.54
CA LYS A 68 -7.30 -1.04 -12.06
C LYS A 68 -8.78 -1.44 -12.09
N LYS A 69 -9.20 -2.21 -13.11
CA LYS A 69 -10.58 -2.67 -13.30
C LYS A 69 -10.94 -3.84 -12.41
N SER A 70 -9.99 -4.76 -12.15
CA SER A 70 -10.05 -5.63 -10.99
C SER A 70 -9.74 -4.75 -9.79
N HIS A 71 -10.70 -3.91 -9.40
CA HIS A 71 -10.66 -3.28 -8.09
C HIS A 71 -10.54 -4.43 -7.08
N ILE A 72 -9.30 -4.78 -6.73
CA ILE A 72 -8.99 -5.37 -5.46
C ILE A 72 -9.51 -4.30 -4.52
N ASN A 73 -10.71 -4.50 -4.02
CA ASN A 73 -11.29 -3.66 -3.00
C ASN A 73 -10.42 -3.88 -1.78
N ILE A 74 -9.32 -3.12 -1.71
CA ILE A 74 -8.41 -3.17 -0.58
C ILE A 74 -9.21 -2.62 0.58
N ALA A 75 -9.60 -3.52 1.47
CA ALA A 75 -10.36 -3.16 2.64
C ALA A 75 -9.51 -2.24 3.52
N THR A 76 -10.14 -1.21 4.07
CA THR A 76 -9.46 -0.25 4.95
C THR A 76 -9.83 -0.53 6.39
N ILE A 77 -8.83 -0.65 7.27
CA ILE A 77 -9.05 -0.82 8.72
C ILE A 77 -8.90 0.54 9.40
N ASN A 78 -9.98 1.06 9.96
CA ASN A 78 -10.00 2.27 10.77
C ASN A 78 -10.05 1.95 12.25
N ASN A 79 -9.72 2.93 13.09
CA ASN A 79 -9.51 2.74 14.53
C ASN A 79 -8.61 1.53 14.77
N TRP A 80 -7.53 1.44 14.01
CA TRP A 80 -6.70 0.26 14.00
C TRP A 80 -5.68 0.30 15.15
N SER A 81 -5.37 -0.88 15.69
CA SER A 81 -4.29 -1.08 16.66
C SER A 81 -3.58 -2.40 16.40
N VAL A 82 -2.32 -2.49 16.84
CA VAL A 82 -1.55 -3.74 16.77
C VAL A 82 -1.83 -4.57 18.02
N THR A 83 -2.13 -5.84 17.82
CA THR A 83 -2.26 -6.82 18.90
C THR A 83 -1.25 -7.94 18.69
N SER A 84 -0.50 -8.26 19.74
CA SER A 84 0.31 -9.47 19.85
C SER A 84 -0.44 -10.47 20.72
N GLY A 85 -0.64 -11.68 20.24
CA GLY A 85 -1.29 -12.72 21.04
C GLY A 85 -1.75 -13.87 20.19
N SER A 86 -1.58 -15.08 20.71
CA SER A 86 -2.19 -16.27 20.14
C SER A 86 -3.69 -16.32 20.46
N ASN A 87 -4.42 -17.15 19.72
CA ASN A 87 -5.79 -17.49 20.09
C ASN A 87 -5.84 -18.61 21.15
N SER A 88 -4.68 -19.13 21.57
CA SER A 88 -4.57 -20.25 22.52
C SER A 88 -3.44 -20.01 23.51
N PRO A 89 -3.67 -20.18 24.83
CA PRO A 89 -2.63 -20.00 25.85
C PRO A 89 -1.48 -21.01 25.71
N TYR A 90 -1.65 -22.06 24.90
CA TYR A 90 -0.65 -23.09 24.64
C TYR A 90 0.19 -22.84 23.38
N THR A 91 0.03 -21.68 22.73
CA THR A 91 0.86 -21.33 21.56
C THR A 91 2.24 -20.93 22.02
N ALA A 92 3.26 -21.58 21.46
CA ALA A 92 4.64 -21.28 21.77
C ALA A 92 5.00 -19.82 21.40
N PRO A 93 5.86 -19.14 22.18
CA PRO A 93 6.17 -17.71 21.99
C PRO A 93 6.61 -17.34 20.56
N GLU A 94 7.38 -18.19 19.91
CA GLU A 94 7.87 -18.03 18.53
C GLU A 94 6.75 -18.07 17.48
N LEU A 95 5.60 -18.63 17.81
CA LEU A 95 4.42 -18.67 16.95
C LEU A 95 3.50 -17.45 17.19
N ILE A 96 3.81 -16.59 18.16
CA ILE A 96 3.03 -15.37 18.44
C ILE A 96 3.30 -14.34 17.35
N GLY A 97 2.44 -14.32 16.35
CA GLY A 97 2.46 -13.31 15.28
C GLY A 97 1.82 -11.98 15.67
N ILE A 98 2.32 -10.91 15.05
CA ILE A 98 1.70 -9.59 15.04
C ILE A 98 0.39 -9.65 14.25
N ARG A 99 -0.69 -9.08 14.80
CA ARG A 99 -2.00 -8.97 14.14
C ARG A 99 -2.49 -7.53 14.26
N VAL A 100 -3.40 -7.14 13.37
CA VAL A 100 -4.07 -5.83 13.43
C VAL A 100 -5.55 -6.05 13.74
N CYS A 101 -6.11 -5.21 14.59
CA CYS A 101 -7.56 -5.17 14.80
C CYS A 101 -8.10 -3.77 14.55
N GLY A 102 -9.39 -3.67 14.25
CA GLY A 102 -10.09 -2.41 14.05
C GLY A 102 -11.33 -2.56 13.17
N ASN A 103 -11.94 -1.42 12.85
CA ASN A 103 -13.19 -1.34 12.10
C ASN A 103 -12.93 -1.38 10.60
N VAL A 104 -13.39 -2.42 9.92
CA VAL A 104 -13.18 -2.59 8.48
C VAL A 104 -14.13 -1.73 7.64
N LYS A 105 -13.68 -1.29 6.47
CA LYS A 105 -14.49 -0.66 5.42
C LYS A 105 -14.15 -1.24 4.05
N ASN A 106 -15.12 -1.27 3.14
CA ASN A 106 -14.98 -1.80 1.77
C ASN A 106 -14.53 -3.27 1.74
N HIS A 107 -14.95 -4.07 2.71
CA HIS A 107 -14.66 -5.51 2.72
C HIS A 107 -15.77 -6.27 1.98
N THR A 108 -15.41 -7.33 1.26
CA THR A 108 -16.38 -8.15 0.49
C THR A 108 -17.30 -8.97 1.39
N ILE A 109 -16.78 -9.43 2.53
CA ILE A 109 -17.48 -10.34 3.47
C ILE A 109 -18.05 -9.62 4.69
N PHE A 110 -17.36 -8.59 5.19
CA PHE A 110 -17.71 -7.95 6.46
C PHE A 110 -18.40 -6.62 6.17
N LYS A 111 -19.43 -6.30 6.97
CA LYS A 111 -20.10 -5.01 6.87
C LYS A 111 -19.17 -3.88 7.30
N ASP A 112 -19.32 -2.72 6.68
CA ASP A 112 -18.60 -1.52 7.07
C ASP A 112 -18.83 -1.18 8.55
N GLY A 113 -17.74 -0.91 9.27
CA GLY A 113 -17.75 -0.67 10.71
C GLY A 113 -17.60 -1.93 11.56
N HIS A 114 -17.60 -3.13 10.99
CA HIS A 114 -17.39 -4.36 11.74
C HIS A 114 -15.96 -4.42 12.31
N ASN A 115 -15.84 -4.68 13.62
CA ASN A 115 -14.54 -4.83 14.26
C ASN A 115 -13.96 -6.20 13.92
N ILE A 116 -12.83 -6.23 13.22
CA ILE A 116 -12.15 -7.45 12.80
C ILE A 116 -10.80 -7.58 13.52
N LYS A 117 -10.31 -8.82 13.60
CA LYS A 117 -8.92 -9.13 13.95
C LYS A 117 -8.32 -9.89 12.77
N THR A 118 -7.23 -9.38 12.20
CA THR A 118 -6.58 -10.02 11.05
C THR A 118 -5.88 -11.32 11.46
N SER A 119 -5.56 -12.14 10.47
CA SER A 119 -4.53 -13.17 10.60
C SER A 119 -3.14 -12.53 10.80
N LYS A 120 -2.10 -13.36 11.03
CA LYS A 120 -0.72 -12.90 11.24
C LYS A 120 -0.30 -11.99 10.09
N VAL A 121 0.26 -10.83 10.41
CA VAL A 121 0.87 -9.93 9.42
C VAL A 121 2.19 -10.55 8.98
N GLU A 122 2.33 -10.81 7.69
CA GLU A 122 3.53 -11.36 7.07
C GLU A 122 4.43 -10.28 6.49
N ASN A 123 3.82 -9.22 5.92
CA ASN A 123 4.56 -8.15 5.28
C ASN A 123 3.84 -6.81 5.45
N VAL A 124 4.62 -5.72 5.44
CA VAL A 124 4.13 -4.36 5.61
C VAL A 124 4.83 -3.46 4.61
N TYR A 125 4.06 -2.84 3.71
CA TYR A 125 4.54 -1.83 2.78
C TYR A 125 3.83 -0.52 3.07
N TYR A 126 4.56 0.41 3.70
CA TYR A 126 3.98 1.66 4.21
C TYR A 126 2.78 1.39 5.12
N ARG A 127 1.57 1.70 4.65
CA ARG A 127 0.30 1.53 5.35
C ARG A 127 -0.52 0.36 4.82
N GLU A 128 0.06 -0.47 3.96
CA GLU A 128 -0.56 -1.69 3.45
C GLU A 128 0.03 -2.90 4.16
N ILE A 129 -0.85 -3.73 4.71
CA ILE A 129 -0.48 -4.94 5.42
C ILE A 129 -0.92 -6.16 4.62
N TYR A 130 -0.02 -7.14 4.55
CA TYR A 130 -0.22 -8.42 3.91
C TYR A 130 -0.31 -9.45 5.02
N THR A 131 -1.42 -10.19 5.01
CA THR A 131 -1.74 -11.13 6.07
C THR A 131 -1.57 -12.55 5.58
N PHE A 132 -1.29 -13.48 6.50
CA PHE A 132 -1.04 -14.90 6.21
C PHE A 132 -2.19 -15.57 5.44
N SER A 133 -3.42 -15.10 5.61
CA SER A 133 -4.58 -15.59 4.84
C SER A 133 -4.62 -15.11 3.39
N GLY A 134 -3.62 -14.36 2.93
CA GLY A 134 -3.56 -13.76 1.59
C GLY A 134 -4.38 -12.47 1.45
N SER A 135 -4.94 -11.93 2.54
CA SER A 135 -5.73 -10.70 2.50
C SER A 135 -4.82 -9.48 2.63
N ILE A 136 -5.15 -8.43 1.87
CA ILE A 136 -4.44 -7.15 1.87
C ILE A 136 -5.35 -6.08 2.47
N TYR A 137 -4.83 -5.33 3.42
CA TYR A 137 -5.56 -4.24 4.06
C TYR A 137 -4.77 -2.94 4.03
N ARG A 138 -5.47 -1.82 3.92
CA ARG A 138 -4.91 -0.48 4.10
C ARG A 138 -5.23 0.05 5.49
N LEU A 139 -4.24 0.59 6.18
CA LEU A 139 -4.39 1.18 7.52
C LEU A 139 -4.92 2.61 7.42
N GLY A 140 -6.18 2.79 7.79
CA GLY A 140 -6.87 4.07 7.87
C GLY A 140 -6.53 4.83 9.17
N LYS A 141 -7.53 5.45 9.80
CA LYS A 141 -7.31 6.20 11.05
C LYS A 141 -6.83 5.26 12.16
N ILE A 142 -5.77 5.63 12.86
CA ILE A 142 -5.27 4.88 14.03
C ILE A 142 -6.22 5.03 15.22
N ASP A 143 -6.34 3.99 16.04
CA ASP A 143 -7.06 4.08 17.31
C ASP A 143 -6.42 5.14 18.23
N PRO A 144 -7.20 6.05 18.83
CA PRO A 144 -6.66 7.14 19.64
C PRO A 144 -5.95 6.66 20.92
N VAL A 145 -6.42 5.58 21.54
CA VAL A 145 -5.80 5.00 22.74
C VAL A 145 -4.46 4.37 22.36
N TYR A 146 -4.44 3.62 21.27
CA TYR A 146 -3.22 3.02 20.75
C TYR A 146 -2.19 4.07 20.30
N ARG A 147 -2.64 5.16 19.67
CA ARG A 147 -1.77 6.30 19.32
C ARG A 147 -1.13 6.93 20.54
N LYS A 148 -1.88 7.08 21.65
CA LYS A 148 -1.34 7.59 22.91
C LYS A 148 -0.26 6.65 23.45
N TRP A 149 -0.54 5.36 23.51
CA TRP A 149 0.42 4.35 23.95
C TRP A 149 1.70 4.35 23.10
N LEU A 150 1.58 4.48 21.77
CA LEU A 150 2.73 4.56 20.87
C LEU A 150 3.62 5.78 21.14
N LYS A 151 3.03 6.95 21.42
CA LYS A 151 3.82 8.14 21.77
C LYS A 151 4.61 7.96 23.06
N GLU A 152 4.03 7.26 24.04
CA GLU A 152 4.65 7.02 25.34
C GLU A 152 5.74 5.95 25.27
N ASN A 153 5.52 4.87 24.52
CA ASN A 153 6.38 3.68 24.52
C ASN A 153 7.31 3.58 23.30
N ARG A 154 7.04 4.33 22.23
CA ARG A 154 7.79 4.32 20.96
C ARG A 154 7.92 5.75 20.40
N PRO A 155 8.76 6.61 21.01
CA PRO A 155 8.90 8.02 20.59
C PRO A 155 9.38 8.18 19.14
N ASN A 156 10.13 7.21 18.61
CA ASN A 156 10.61 7.18 17.22
C ASN A 156 9.64 6.50 16.24
N TRP A 157 8.38 6.33 16.62
CA TRP A 157 7.38 5.68 15.76
C TRP A 157 7.09 6.51 14.51
N ASN A 158 7.25 5.89 13.34
CA ASN A 158 6.99 6.49 12.05
C ASN A 158 5.57 6.15 11.57
N TRP A 159 4.70 7.16 11.44
CA TRP A 159 3.32 6.95 10.99
C TRP A 159 3.21 6.42 9.55
N ARG A 160 4.24 6.64 8.72
CA ARG A 160 4.30 6.14 7.33
C ARG A 160 4.62 4.65 7.26
N GLN A 161 5.33 4.14 8.26
CA GLN A 161 5.66 2.72 8.40
C GLN A 161 5.30 2.28 9.82
N PRO A 162 4.00 2.20 10.13
CA PRO A 162 3.53 2.20 11.51
C PRO A 162 3.68 0.85 12.21
N ILE A 163 3.98 -0.22 11.48
CA ILE A 163 4.16 -1.58 11.99
C ILE A 163 5.56 -2.06 11.58
N THR A 164 6.34 -2.45 12.58
CA THR A 164 7.65 -3.11 12.39
C THR A 164 7.47 -4.58 12.71
N LEU A 165 7.80 -5.44 11.76
CA LEU A 165 7.87 -6.89 11.98
C LEU A 165 9.20 -7.20 12.68
N MET A 166 9.13 -8.04 13.70
CA MET A 166 10.31 -8.54 14.44
C MET A 166 10.73 -9.90 13.88
#